data_AF-A0A2H3DY38-F1
#
_entry.id   AF-A0A2H3DY38-F1
#
_cell.length_a   1.000
_cell.length_b   1.000
_cell.length_c   1.000
_cell.angle_alpha   90.00
_cell.angle_beta   90.00
_cell.angle_gamma   90.00
#
_symmetry.space_group_name_H-M   'P 1'
#
loop_
_entity.id
_entity.type
_entity.pdbx_description
1 polymer ?
#
loop_
_entity_poly.entity_id
_entity_poly.type
_entity_poly.pdbx_seq_one_letter_code
_entity_poly.pdbx_strand_id
1 'polypeptide(L)'
;DDLNERVLETESSSAYLDRLASCAARILNAQYRKHLFSLSLGLDGVRFFKWERTYTVVSCAFDLSTEGKYLIEFLYRFYALTDSGRGMDDTVILATDEETSLSEPVLRPWIYQKCYPTFVKIRVPDGGSEREVIAGPAIAIPKGIPGRATLGLPVYDMKTGTLGFLKDTWRDTSLPHELKMLKTLNDAGVRNVPTLVCGSVILGQTTTSHKYINEDCNLGAYPPVFCIREHQRILTKEVGRPLSHFKSPKQLMRIVYEAFLAHEGAFTICKILHRDVSSANILTIYDDKAPKDNYDVKPTVSARLLLDLLSFLINAKGTWQFISTRLLADGSQKHLSQDDFESFIWVTLYHGLRYLQHSKVGPVLRSLIPYIFDRFGYLGDGKFSEVSRSLV
;
A
#
# COMPACT_ATOMS: atom_id res chain seq x y z
N ASP A 1 7.45 -40.26 17.67
CA ASP A 1 8.68 -39.45 17.57
C ASP A 1 9.11 -39.21 16.12
N ASP A 2 8.23 -38.70 15.24
CA ASP A 2 8.63 -38.41 13.85
C ASP A 2 7.80 -37.29 13.17
N LEU A 3 7.35 -36.30 13.96
CA LEU A 3 6.55 -35.17 13.47
C LEU A 3 7.31 -33.82 13.50
N ASN A 4 8.64 -33.87 13.65
CA ASN A 4 9.50 -32.70 13.82
C ASN A 4 10.45 -32.42 12.63
N GLU A 5 10.15 -32.92 11.43
CA GLU A 5 10.75 -32.35 10.22
C GLU A 5 10.16 -30.95 9.99
N ARG A 6 10.72 -29.97 10.69
CA ARG A 6 10.74 -28.60 10.18
C ARG A 6 11.35 -28.68 8.79
N VAL A 7 10.56 -28.35 7.77
CA VAL A 7 11.00 -28.20 6.39
C VAL A 7 12.32 -27.43 6.41
N LEU A 8 13.43 -28.11 6.12
CA LEU A 8 14.73 -27.47 6.00
C LEU A 8 14.60 -26.47 4.84
N GLU A 9 14.64 -25.17 5.15
CA GLU A 9 14.67 -24.11 4.15
C GLU A 9 15.99 -24.22 3.39
N THR A 10 15.99 -24.98 2.28
CA THR A 10 17.08 -24.89 1.31
C THR A 10 16.95 -23.56 0.54
N GLU A 11 18.07 -23.00 0.07
CA GLU A 11 18.03 -21.80 -0.79
C GLU A 11 17.13 -22.00 -2.02
N SER A 12 17.09 -23.23 -2.55
CA SER A 12 16.20 -23.62 -3.66
C SER A 12 14.72 -23.57 -3.28
N SER A 13 14.36 -24.05 -2.09
CA SER A 13 12.98 -24.03 -1.58
C SER A 13 12.49 -22.60 -1.31
N SER A 14 13.37 -21.75 -0.76
CA SER A 14 13.08 -20.33 -0.53
C SER A 14 12.82 -19.58 -1.85
N ALA A 15 13.70 -19.77 -2.85
CA ALA A 15 13.52 -19.18 -4.17
C ALA A 15 12.24 -19.64 -4.89
N TYR A 16 11.82 -20.89 -4.67
CA TYR A 16 10.56 -21.42 -5.19
C TYR A 16 9.33 -20.75 -4.54
N LEU A 17 9.34 -20.60 -3.21
CA LEU A 17 8.28 -19.92 -2.47
C LEU A 17 8.17 -18.44 -2.88
N ASP A 18 9.30 -17.76 -3.08
CA ASP A 18 9.33 -16.38 -3.56
C ASP A 18 8.68 -16.23 -4.94
N ARG A 19 8.91 -17.19 -5.85
CA ARG A 19 8.26 -17.21 -7.16
C ARG A 19 6.75 -17.42 -7.03
N LEU A 20 6.31 -18.35 -6.19
CA LEU A 20 4.88 -18.59 -5.95
C LEU A 20 4.21 -17.34 -5.37
N ALA A 21 4.82 -16.72 -4.36
CA ALA A 21 4.31 -15.49 -3.75
C ALA A 21 4.28 -14.33 -4.75
N SER A 22 5.30 -14.19 -5.60
CA SER A 22 5.32 -13.16 -6.65
C SER A 22 4.20 -13.35 -7.67
N CYS A 23 3.98 -14.59 -8.14
CA CYS A 23 2.87 -14.91 -9.03
C CYS A 23 1.51 -14.65 -8.38
N ALA A 24 1.31 -15.11 -7.15
CA ALA A 24 0.06 -14.91 -6.42
C ALA A 24 -0.22 -13.42 -6.15
N ALA A 25 0.81 -12.60 -5.82
CA ALA A 25 0.67 -11.15 -5.68
C ALA A 25 0.18 -10.50 -6.98
N ARG A 26 0.77 -10.89 -8.13
CA ARG A 26 0.37 -10.39 -9.45
C ARG A 26 -1.07 -10.74 -9.79
N ILE A 27 -1.50 -11.97 -9.52
CA ILE A 27 -2.88 -12.43 -9.76
C ILE A 27 -3.87 -11.66 -8.86
N LEU A 28 -3.56 -11.56 -7.56
CA LEU A 28 -4.42 -10.86 -6.61
C LEU A 28 -4.65 -9.39 -7.02
N ASN A 29 -3.61 -8.72 -7.51
CA ASN A 29 -3.68 -7.32 -7.93
C ASN A 29 -4.33 -7.14 -9.31
N ALA A 30 -4.08 -8.03 -10.26
CA ALA A 30 -4.61 -7.92 -11.62
C ALA A 30 -6.10 -8.28 -11.72
N GLN A 31 -6.60 -9.14 -10.84
CA GLN A 31 -7.97 -9.68 -10.91
C GLN A 31 -8.89 -9.19 -9.79
N TYR A 32 -8.50 -8.16 -9.02
CA TYR A 32 -9.28 -7.63 -7.88
C TYR A 32 -9.78 -8.76 -6.96
N ARG A 33 -8.86 -9.48 -6.32
CA ARG A 33 -9.19 -10.62 -5.45
C ARG A 33 -9.03 -10.32 -3.97
N LYS A 34 -9.96 -10.89 -3.19
CA LYS A 34 -9.99 -10.91 -1.72
C LYS A 34 -9.05 -11.96 -1.14
N HIS A 35 -8.99 -13.11 -1.81
CA HIS A 35 -8.09 -14.21 -1.54
C HIS A 35 -7.81 -14.99 -2.83
N LEU A 36 -6.77 -15.81 -2.81
CA LEU A 36 -6.43 -16.67 -3.93
C LEU A 36 -6.19 -18.08 -3.42
N PHE A 37 -6.79 -19.07 -4.08
CA PHE A 37 -6.39 -20.45 -3.94
C PHE A 37 -5.40 -20.82 -5.03
N SER A 38 -4.35 -21.56 -4.67
CA SER A 38 -3.45 -22.19 -5.65
C SER A 38 -3.01 -23.56 -5.15
N LEU A 39 -2.46 -24.37 -6.04
CA LEU A 39 -1.84 -25.64 -5.71
C LEU A 39 -0.40 -25.67 -6.25
N SER A 40 0.47 -26.35 -5.53
CA SER A 40 1.82 -26.70 -5.98
C SER A 40 1.89 -28.21 -6.15
N LEU A 41 2.42 -28.64 -7.30
CA LEU A 41 2.72 -30.03 -7.62
C LEU A 41 4.24 -30.15 -7.67
N GLY A 42 4.81 -30.93 -6.75
CA GLY A 42 6.26 -31.15 -6.67
C GLY A 42 6.60 -32.61 -6.43
N LEU A 43 7.90 -32.89 -6.34
CA LEU A 43 8.40 -34.23 -5.99
C LEU A 43 7.98 -34.64 -4.58
N ASP A 44 7.85 -33.66 -3.68
CA ASP A 44 7.44 -33.87 -2.28
C ASP A 44 5.90 -33.95 -2.12
N GLY A 45 5.16 -34.17 -3.22
CA GLY A 45 3.71 -34.26 -3.25
C GLY A 45 2.99 -32.96 -3.61
N VAL A 46 1.72 -32.88 -3.24
CA VAL A 46 0.81 -31.79 -3.57
C VAL A 46 0.51 -30.95 -2.33
N ARG A 47 0.51 -29.62 -2.48
CA ARG A 47 0.12 -28.67 -1.41
C ARG A 47 -0.93 -27.69 -1.92
N PHE A 48 -1.93 -27.41 -1.09
CA PHE A 48 -2.88 -26.33 -1.30
C PHE A 48 -2.43 -25.07 -0.57
N PHE A 49 -2.66 -23.93 -1.20
CA PHE A 49 -2.38 -22.61 -0.66
C PHE A 49 -3.65 -21.78 -0.69
N LYS A 50 -3.93 -21.08 0.40
CA LYS A 50 -4.88 -19.98 0.45
C LYS A 50 -4.11 -18.71 0.82
N TRP A 51 -3.92 -17.86 -0.18
CA TRP A 51 -3.26 -16.57 -0.04
C TRP A 51 -4.27 -15.51 0.40
N GLU A 52 -4.02 -14.89 1.54
CA GLU A 52 -4.78 -13.73 2.02
C GLU A 52 -3.83 -12.57 2.35
N ARG A 53 -4.40 -11.38 2.58
CA ARG A 53 -3.62 -10.16 2.88
C ARG A 53 -3.00 -10.14 4.28
N THR A 54 -3.31 -11.12 5.13
CA THR A 54 -2.69 -11.24 6.45
C THR A 54 -1.64 -12.35 6.46
N TYR A 55 -2.06 -13.59 6.17
CA TYR A 55 -1.20 -14.77 6.18
C TYR A 55 -1.59 -15.71 5.04
N THR A 56 -0.68 -16.59 4.66
CA THR A 56 -0.95 -17.69 3.74
C THR A 56 -1.23 -18.96 4.56
N VAL A 57 -2.36 -19.60 4.30
CA VAL A 57 -2.64 -20.94 4.85
C VAL A 57 -2.12 -21.97 3.85
N VAL A 58 -1.33 -22.93 4.32
CA VAL A 58 -0.71 -23.97 3.50
C VAL A 58 -1.11 -25.32 4.08
N SER A 59 -1.57 -26.25 3.23
CA SER A 59 -1.85 -27.61 3.67
C SER A 59 -0.55 -28.38 3.95
N CYS A 60 -0.66 -29.47 4.71
CA CYS A 60 0.35 -30.53 4.65
C CYS A 60 0.49 -31.03 3.20
N ALA A 61 1.68 -31.50 2.84
CA ALA A 61 1.86 -32.22 1.59
C ALA A 61 1.12 -33.55 1.65
N PHE A 62 0.56 -33.96 0.51
CA PHE A 62 -0.04 -35.28 0.34
C PHE A 62 0.43 -35.89 -0.98
N ASP A 63 0.57 -37.21 -1.03
CA ASP A 63 0.95 -37.92 -2.24
C ASP A 63 -0.28 -38.11 -3.14
N LEU A 64 -0.17 -37.66 -4.39
CA LEU A 64 -1.26 -37.74 -5.35
C LEU A 64 -1.66 -39.19 -5.67
N SER A 65 -0.70 -40.11 -5.64
CA SER A 65 -0.91 -41.52 -6.02
C SER A 65 -1.71 -42.30 -4.97
N THR A 66 -1.56 -41.94 -3.70
CA THR A 66 -2.18 -42.61 -2.55
C THR A 66 -3.34 -41.82 -1.95
N GLU A 67 -3.27 -40.49 -1.99
CA GLU A 67 -4.21 -39.56 -1.35
C GLU A 67 -4.91 -38.61 -2.34
N GLY A 68 -4.97 -38.98 -3.63
CA GLY A 68 -5.59 -38.16 -4.69
C GLY A 68 -7.04 -37.75 -4.46
N LYS A 69 -7.75 -38.41 -3.54
CA LYS A 69 -9.09 -38.01 -3.05
C LYS A 69 -9.14 -36.56 -2.58
N TYR A 70 -8.07 -36.03 -1.98
CA TYR A 70 -8.04 -34.64 -1.51
C TYR A 70 -8.05 -33.64 -2.67
N LEU A 71 -7.34 -33.94 -3.77
CA LEU A 71 -7.35 -33.08 -4.96
C LEU A 71 -8.72 -33.10 -5.64
N ILE A 72 -9.34 -34.26 -5.76
CA ILE A 72 -10.67 -34.40 -6.36
C ILE A 72 -11.69 -33.63 -5.53
N GLU A 73 -11.69 -33.80 -4.21
CA GLU A 73 -12.60 -33.11 -3.29
C GLU A 73 -12.39 -31.59 -3.34
N PHE A 74 -11.13 -31.13 -3.36
CA PHE A 74 -10.81 -29.72 -3.47
C PHE A 74 -11.33 -29.12 -4.78
N LEU A 75 -11.06 -29.76 -5.93
CA LEU A 75 -11.50 -29.28 -7.23
C LEU A 75 -13.03 -29.28 -7.35
N TYR A 76 -13.71 -30.31 -6.83
CA TYR A 76 -15.16 -30.37 -6.79
C TYR A 76 -15.76 -29.22 -5.97
N ARG A 77 -15.27 -29.01 -4.74
CA ARG A 77 -15.71 -27.90 -3.89
C ARG A 77 -15.39 -26.54 -4.51
N PHE A 78 -14.19 -26.37 -5.07
CA PHE A 78 -13.78 -25.14 -5.73
C PHE A 78 -14.66 -24.81 -6.94
N TYR A 79 -15.03 -25.83 -7.72
CA TYR A 79 -15.98 -25.69 -8.82
C TYR A 79 -17.38 -25.27 -8.32
N ALA A 80 -17.85 -25.82 -7.20
CA ALA A 80 -19.14 -25.48 -6.61
C ALA A 80 -19.19 -24.07 -5.98
N LEU A 81 -18.05 -23.43 -5.72
CA LEU A 81 -18.01 -22.07 -5.18
C LEU A 81 -18.46 -21.02 -6.20
N THR A 82 -19.14 -19.98 -5.71
CA THR A 82 -19.35 -18.74 -6.45
C THR A 82 -18.02 -18.04 -6.74
N ASP A 83 -17.98 -17.10 -7.68
CA ASP A 83 -16.77 -16.34 -7.97
C ASP A 83 -16.26 -15.56 -6.74
N SER A 84 -17.18 -15.03 -5.93
CA SER A 84 -16.88 -14.41 -4.63
C SER A 84 -16.25 -15.42 -3.64
N GLY A 85 -16.76 -16.66 -3.60
CA GLY A 85 -16.19 -17.76 -2.81
C GLY A 85 -14.80 -18.21 -3.30
N ARG A 86 -14.57 -18.16 -4.61
CA ARG A 86 -13.25 -18.38 -5.25
C ARG A 86 -12.30 -17.19 -5.06
N GLY A 87 -12.78 -16.11 -4.43
CA GLY A 87 -11.97 -14.97 -3.99
C GLY A 87 -12.04 -13.74 -4.88
N MET A 88 -12.92 -13.68 -5.89
CA MET A 88 -13.14 -12.45 -6.66
C MET A 88 -13.87 -11.41 -5.81
N ASP A 89 -13.52 -10.14 -5.98
CA ASP A 89 -14.28 -9.03 -5.43
C ASP A 89 -15.55 -8.79 -6.26
N ASP A 90 -16.71 -9.04 -5.66
CA ASP A 90 -18.04 -8.90 -6.26
C ASP A 90 -18.51 -7.44 -6.39
N THR A 91 -17.74 -6.50 -5.84
CA THR A 91 -17.98 -5.06 -5.96
C THR A 91 -17.22 -4.41 -7.12
N VAL A 92 -16.47 -5.21 -7.89
CA VAL A 92 -15.71 -4.77 -9.07
C VAL A 92 -16.19 -5.54 -10.29
N ILE A 93 -16.56 -4.83 -11.34
CA ILE A 93 -16.95 -5.41 -12.63
C ILE A 93 -16.26 -4.66 -13.78
N LEU A 94 -16.23 -5.26 -14.97
CA LEU A 94 -15.75 -4.56 -16.15
C LEU A 94 -16.67 -3.38 -16.47
N ALA A 95 -16.08 -2.24 -16.85
CA ALA A 95 -16.84 -1.11 -17.36
C ALA A 95 -17.38 -1.42 -18.76
N THR A 96 -18.53 -0.86 -19.13
CA THR A 96 -19.05 -0.97 -20.50
C THR A 96 -18.25 -0.11 -21.48
N ASP A 97 -18.44 -0.31 -22.78
CA ASP A 97 -17.78 0.49 -23.82
C ASP A 97 -18.19 1.97 -23.74
N GLU A 98 -19.45 2.25 -23.36
CA GLU A 98 -19.95 3.61 -23.15
C GLU A 98 -19.31 4.26 -21.91
N GLU A 99 -19.26 3.54 -20.78
CA GLU A 99 -18.61 4.01 -19.55
C GLU A 99 -17.10 4.25 -19.77
N THR A 100 -16.46 3.39 -20.56
CA THR A 100 -15.05 3.52 -20.93
C THR A 100 -14.83 4.74 -21.81
N SER A 101 -15.64 4.92 -22.86
CA SER A 101 -15.53 6.06 -23.78
C SER A 101 -15.73 7.40 -23.08
N LEU A 102 -16.60 7.43 -22.06
CA LEU A 102 -16.86 8.62 -21.25
C LEU A 102 -15.70 8.95 -20.30
N SER A 103 -15.13 7.94 -19.65
CA SER A 103 -14.14 8.12 -18.58
C SER A 103 -12.69 8.20 -19.08
N GLU A 104 -12.36 7.54 -20.20
CA GLU A 104 -11.01 7.47 -20.73
C GLU A 104 -10.37 8.86 -20.93
N PRO A 105 -11.01 9.86 -21.54
CA PRO A 105 -10.40 11.17 -21.76
C PRO A 105 -9.96 11.86 -20.45
N VAL A 106 -10.68 11.61 -19.36
CA VAL A 106 -10.40 12.17 -18.02
C VAL A 106 -9.28 11.41 -17.33
N LEU A 107 -9.23 10.09 -17.50
CA LEU A 107 -8.30 9.19 -16.82
C LEU A 107 -6.95 9.06 -17.53
N ARG A 108 -6.95 9.11 -18.86
CA ARG A 108 -5.78 8.90 -19.72
C ARG A 108 -4.54 9.72 -19.34
N PRO A 109 -4.64 11.00 -18.92
CA PRO A 109 -3.48 11.76 -18.48
C PRO A 109 -2.79 11.23 -17.20
N TRP A 110 -3.45 10.33 -16.47
CA TRP A 110 -2.96 9.70 -15.25
C TRP A 110 -2.53 8.25 -15.45
N ILE A 111 -2.79 7.68 -16.63
CA ILE A 111 -2.44 6.30 -16.97
C ILE A 111 -1.06 6.28 -17.62
N TYR A 112 -0.06 5.79 -16.89
CA TYR A 112 1.33 5.70 -17.37
C TYR A 112 1.66 4.38 -18.07
N GLN A 113 0.81 3.36 -17.91
CA GLN A 113 1.03 2.04 -18.53
C GLN A 113 0.57 2.05 -19.99
N LYS A 114 1.42 1.50 -20.87
CA LYS A 114 1.18 1.42 -22.33
C LYS A 114 0.28 0.24 -22.75
N CYS A 115 0.04 -0.72 -21.86
CA CYS A 115 -0.79 -1.88 -22.16
C CYS A 115 -2.28 -1.51 -22.03
N TYR A 116 -3.13 -2.08 -22.89
CA TYR A 116 -4.57 -1.80 -22.99
C TYR A 116 -5.20 -1.57 -21.60
N PRO A 117 -5.62 -0.33 -21.28
CA PRO A 117 -6.18 -0.04 -19.97
C PRO A 117 -7.50 -0.80 -19.84
N THR A 118 -7.54 -1.80 -18.95
CA THR A 118 -8.81 -2.39 -18.54
C THR A 118 -9.47 -1.41 -17.58
N PHE A 119 -10.58 -0.82 -18.01
CA PHE A 119 -11.41 0.01 -17.15
C PHE A 119 -12.39 -0.87 -16.37
N VAL A 120 -12.51 -0.61 -15.08
CA VAL A 120 -13.40 -1.35 -14.20
C VAL A 120 -14.36 -0.40 -13.50
N LYS A 121 -15.60 -0.82 -13.34
CA LYS A 121 -16.56 -0.15 -12.47
C LYS A 121 -16.44 -0.70 -11.06
N ILE A 122 -16.24 0.19 -10.11
CA ILE A 122 -16.04 -0.13 -8.70
C ILE A 122 -17.15 0.52 -7.88
N ARG A 123 -17.78 -0.25 -6.99
CA ARG A 123 -18.75 0.26 -6.01
C ARG A 123 -18.04 0.67 -4.72
N VAL A 124 -18.25 1.91 -4.30
CA VAL A 124 -17.64 2.50 -3.09
C VAL A 124 -18.76 2.82 -2.10
N PRO A 125 -18.68 2.39 -0.83
CA PRO A 125 -19.69 2.73 0.16
C PRO A 125 -19.80 4.25 0.41
N ASP A 126 -21.02 4.77 0.41
CA ASP A 126 -21.35 6.19 0.62
C ASP A 126 -22.56 6.33 1.56
N GLY A 127 -22.30 6.30 2.88
CA GLY A 127 -23.31 6.64 3.90
C GLY A 127 -24.56 5.77 3.93
N GLY A 128 -24.46 4.49 3.56
CA GLY A 128 -25.59 3.54 3.46
C GLY A 128 -26.09 3.30 2.02
N SER A 129 -25.56 4.06 1.06
CA SER A 129 -25.69 3.80 -0.38
C SER A 129 -24.36 3.36 -0.99
N GLU A 130 -24.36 3.03 -2.28
CA GLU A 130 -23.14 2.78 -3.05
C GLU A 130 -22.95 3.90 -4.09
N ARG A 131 -21.71 4.36 -4.23
CA ARG A 131 -21.27 5.27 -5.29
C ARG A 131 -20.45 4.49 -6.31
N GLU A 132 -20.83 4.61 -7.58
CA GLU A 132 -20.11 3.97 -8.69
C GLU A 132 -19.02 4.89 -9.24
N VAL A 133 -17.84 4.31 -9.46
CA VAL A 133 -16.71 5.00 -10.09
C VAL A 133 -16.09 4.10 -11.16
N ILE A 134 -15.62 4.71 -12.25
CA ILE A 134 -14.84 3.99 -13.26
C ILE A 134 -13.35 4.22 -12.97
N ALA A 135 -12.61 3.13 -12.76
CA ALA A 135 -11.19 3.18 -12.48
C ALA A 135 -10.40 2.75 -13.71
N GLY A 136 -9.33 3.50 -13.99
CA GLY A 136 -8.28 3.06 -14.91
C GLY A 136 -7.26 2.16 -14.22
N PRO A 137 -6.17 1.78 -14.91
CA PRO A 137 -5.05 1.07 -14.29
C PRO A 137 -4.51 1.78 -13.04
N ALA A 138 -4.16 0.99 -12.02
CA ALA A 138 -3.61 1.51 -10.78
C ALA A 138 -2.26 2.22 -11.00
N ILE A 139 -2.13 3.40 -10.38
CA ILE A 139 -0.89 4.19 -10.37
C ILE A 139 0.00 3.84 -9.17
N ALA A 140 -0.57 3.22 -8.14
CA ALA A 140 0.16 2.62 -7.02
C ALA A 140 -0.28 1.16 -6.84
N ILE A 141 0.67 0.23 -6.86
CA ILE A 141 0.42 -1.22 -6.80
C ILE A 141 1.28 -1.82 -5.69
N PRO A 142 0.73 -2.73 -4.87
CA PRO A 142 1.51 -3.36 -3.82
C PRO A 142 2.50 -4.39 -4.38
N LYS A 143 3.68 -4.47 -3.77
CA LYS A 143 4.77 -5.38 -4.19
C LYS A 143 4.66 -6.79 -3.63
N GLY A 144 3.89 -6.99 -2.56
CA GLY A 144 3.77 -8.27 -1.85
C GLY A 144 2.32 -8.67 -1.60
N ILE A 145 2.14 -9.89 -1.09
CA ILE A 145 0.83 -10.44 -0.72
C ILE A 145 0.38 -9.92 0.65
N PRO A 146 1.11 -10.20 1.76
CA PRO A 146 0.68 -9.77 3.07
C PRO A 146 0.89 -8.27 3.25
N GLY A 147 0.07 -7.68 4.11
CA GLY A 147 0.07 -6.26 4.43
C GLY A 147 -1.15 -5.55 3.87
N ARG A 148 -1.02 -4.24 3.68
CA ARG A 148 -2.12 -3.38 3.25
C ARG A 148 -2.60 -3.62 1.84
N ALA A 149 -1.70 -4.12 0.98
CA ALA A 149 -1.96 -4.26 -0.44
C ALA A 149 -2.61 -3.02 -1.09
N THR A 150 -2.15 -1.81 -0.73
CA THR A 150 -2.78 -0.56 -1.17
C THR A 150 -2.69 -0.40 -2.69
N LEU A 151 -3.86 -0.36 -3.34
CA LEU A 151 -4.04 0.05 -4.72
C LEU A 151 -4.48 1.51 -4.76
N GLY A 152 -3.72 2.33 -5.48
CA GLY A 152 -4.08 3.73 -5.76
C GLY A 152 -4.58 3.87 -7.17
N LEU A 153 -5.84 4.25 -7.34
CA LEU A 153 -6.55 4.26 -8.61
C LEU A 153 -7.03 5.69 -8.93
N PRO A 154 -6.65 6.28 -10.09
CA PRO A 154 -7.39 7.42 -10.61
C PRO A 154 -8.76 6.94 -11.06
N VAL A 155 -9.81 7.65 -10.67
CA VAL A 155 -11.19 7.26 -10.96
C VAL A 155 -12.02 8.42 -11.52
N TYR A 156 -12.98 8.08 -12.36
CA TYR A 156 -14.03 8.96 -12.83
C TYR A 156 -15.27 8.72 -11.97
N ASP A 157 -15.69 9.74 -11.22
CA ASP A 157 -16.88 9.67 -10.38
C ASP A 157 -18.13 9.84 -11.25
N MET A 158 -18.93 8.78 -11.38
CA MET A 158 -20.13 8.76 -12.23
C MET A 158 -21.20 9.74 -11.75
N LYS A 159 -21.21 10.11 -10.47
CA LYS A 159 -22.19 11.03 -9.90
C LYS A 159 -21.88 12.49 -10.21
N THR A 160 -20.59 12.86 -10.21
CA THR A 160 -20.17 14.26 -10.42
C THR A 160 -19.59 14.51 -11.81
N GLY A 161 -19.25 13.46 -12.54
CA GLY A 161 -18.57 13.54 -13.83
C GLY A 161 -17.14 14.08 -13.71
N THR A 162 -16.49 13.91 -12.55
CA THR A 162 -15.17 14.48 -12.27
C THR A 162 -14.15 13.42 -11.90
N LEU A 163 -12.87 13.74 -12.15
CA LEU A 163 -11.75 12.99 -11.63
C LEU A 163 -11.75 12.94 -10.09
N GLY A 164 -11.37 11.79 -9.54
CA GLY A 164 -11.06 11.56 -8.13
C GLY A 164 -9.98 10.49 -7.97
N PHE A 165 -9.59 10.23 -6.73
CA PHE A 165 -8.62 9.21 -6.37
C PHE A 165 -9.25 8.19 -5.42
N LEU A 166 -9.21 6.92 -5.79
CA LEU A 166 -9.66 5.82 -4.96
C LEU A 166 -8.44 5.11 -4.35
N LYS A 167 -8.38 5.10 -3.02
CA LYS A 167 -7.45 4.27 -2.24
C LYS A 167 -8.19 3.00 -1.81
N ASP A 168 -7.79 1.88 -2.39
CA ASP A 168 -8.30 0.54 -2.11
C ASP A 168 -7.24 -0.20 -1.28
N THR A 169 -7.57 -0.62 -0.05
CA THR A 169 -6.56 -1.10 0.90
C THR A 169 -7.13 -2.02 1.98
N TRP A 170 -6.28 -2.88 2.53
CA TRP A 170 -6.60 -3.80 3.61
C TRP A 170 -6.09 -3.24 4.94
N ARG A 171 -7.00 -2.67 5.74
CA ARG A 171 -6.67 -2.08 7.04
C ARG A 171 -6.52 -3.14 8.12
N ASP A 172 -5.65 -2.87 9.09
CA ASP A 172 -5.60 -3.63 10.34
C ASP A 172 -6.76 -3.17 11.25
N THR A 173 -7.60 -4.10 11.69
CA THR A 173 -8.72 -3.82 12.61
C THR A 173 -8.27 -3.29 13.97
N SER A 174 -7.05 -3.59 14.41
CA SER A 174 -6.51 -3.11 15.69
C SER A 174 -6.07 -1.64 15.65
N LEU A 175 -5.97 -1.03 14.47
CA LEU A 175 -5.45 0.34 14.29
C LEU A 175 -6.54 1.39 14.13
N PRO A 176 -6.22 2.69 14.31
CA PRO A 176 -7.16 3.78 14.04
C PRO A 176 -7.70 3.78 12.60
N HIS A 177 -8.92 4.29 12.40
CA HIS A 177 -9.51 4.45 11.06
C HIS A 177 -8.97 5.68 10.34
N GLU A 178 -8.18 5.44 9.27
CA GLU A 178 -7.73 6.46 8.33
C GLU A 178 -8.88 7.31 7.80
N LEU A 179 -9.97 6.68 7.38
CA LEU A 179 -11.17 7.36 6.96
C LEU A 179 -11.73 8.31 8.04
N LYS A 180 -11.78 7.87 9.30
CA LYS A 180 -12.30 8.70 10.41
C LYS A 180 -11.37 9.87 10.68
N MET A 181 -10.06 9.65 10.66
CA MET A 181 -9.08 10.71 10.89
C MET A 181 -9.07 11.74 9.76
N LEU A 182 -9.15 11.29 8.50
CA LEU A 182 -9.28 12.21 7.35
C LEU A 182 -10.57 13.03 7.45
N LYS A 183 -11.68 12.38 7.85
CA LYS A 183 -12.94 13.09 8.13
C LYS A 183 -12.77 14.14 9.23
N THR A 184 -12.15 13.80 10.36
CA THR A 184 -11.85 14.77 11.44
C THR A 184 -11.02 15.95 10.94
N LEU A 185 -10.01 15.72 10.10
CA LEU A 185 -9.18 16.78 9.53
C LEU A 185 -9.98 17.70 8.59
N ASN A 186 -10.85 17.12 7.76
CA ASN A 186 -11.72 17.87 6.85
C ASN A 186 -12.77 18.68 7.61
N ASP A 187 -13.44 18.08 8.60
CA ASP A 187 -14.46 18.74 9.43
C ASP A 187 -13.85 19.91 10.24
N ALA A 188 -12.58 19.78 10.64
CA ALA A 188 -11.82 20.83 11.33
C ALA A 188 -11.26 21.91 10.39
N GLY A 189 -11.47 21.79 9.06
CA GLY A 189 -10.97 22.76 8.08
C GLY A 189 -9.44 22.79 7.95
N VAL A 190 -8.75 21.70 8.27
CA VAL A 190 -7.30 21.60 8.08
C VAL A 190 -7.00 21.75 6.59
N ARG A 191 -6.10 22.70 6.25
CA ARG A 191 -5.68 22.92 4.87
C ARG A 191 -4.74 21.82 4.38
N ASN A 192 -4.62 21.67 3.07
CA ASN A 192 -3.61 20.83 2.43
C ASN A 192 -3.64 19.34 2.83
N VAL A 193 -4.79 18.84 3.28
CA VAL A 193 -5.10 17.41 3.40
C VAL A 193 -6.09 17.02 2.30
N PRO A 194 -6.12 15.75 1.86
CA PRO A 194 -7.08 15.31 0.86
C PRO A 194 -8.52 15.61 1.25
N THR A 195 -9.33 15.96 0.27
CA THR A 195 -10.76 16.17 0.50
C THR A 195 -11.49 14.84 0.36
N LEU A 196 -12.01 14.33 1.46
CA LEU A 196 -12.81 13.12 1.51
C LEU A 196 -14.13 13.32 0.76
N VAL A 197 -14.46 12.38 -0.12
CA VAL A 197 -15.76 12.30 -0.80
C VAL A 197 -16.64 11.30 -0.07
N CYS A 198 -16.22 10.04 -0.04
CA CYS A 198 -16.92 8.94 0.63
C CYS A 198 -15.97 7.76 0.85
N GLY A 199 -16.47 6.69 1.49
CA GLY A 199 -15.69 5.48 1.75
C GLY A 199 -16.18 4.75 2.99
N SER A 200 -15.85 3.46 3.08
CA SER A 200 -16.05 2.62 4.26
C SER A 200 -15.31 1.30 4.09
N VAL A 201 -15.42 0.44 5.10
CA VAL A 201 -15.12 -0.99 5.00
C VAL A 201 -16.13 -1.67 4.08
N ILE A 202 -15.66 -2.62 3.27
CA ILE A 202 -16.50 -3.43 2.39
C ILE A 202 -17.05 -4.62 3.18
N LEU A 203 -18.37 -4.74 3.25
CA LEU A 203 -19.03 -5.79 4.03
C LEU A 203 -18.66 -7.19 3.52
N GLY A 204 -18.39 -8.12 4.44
CA GLY A 204 -18.04 -9.50 4.12
C GLY A 204 -16.62 -9.70 3.57
N GLN A 205 -15.80 -8.65 3.50
CA GLN A 205 -14.43 -8.72 2.99
C GLN A 205 -13.41 -8.58 4.13
N THR A 206 -13.28 -9.66 4.90
CA THR A 206 -12.36 -9.76 6.05
C THR A 206 -11.49 -11.00 5.88
N THR A 207 -10.19 -10.89 6.16
CA THR A 207 -9.27 -12.04 6.13
C THR A 207 -9.67 -13.07 7.18
N THR A 208 -9.48 -14.35 6.88
CA THR A 208 -9.94 -15.47 7.73
C THR A 208 -8.81 -16.33 8.25
N SER A 209 -7.57 -16.13 7.79
CA SER A 209 -6.40 -16.94 8.14
C SER A 209 -6.13 -16.99 9.64
N HIS A 210 -6.48 -15.93 10.38
CA HIS A 210 -6.38 -15.89 11.84
C HIS A 210 -7.17 -17.00 12.55
N LYS A 211 -8.23 -17.53 11.92
CA LYS A 211 -9.06 -18.61 12.48
C LYS A 211 -8.30 -19.92 12.61
N TYR A 212 -7.24 -20.13 11.82
CA TYR A 212 -6.46 -21.36 11.85
C TYR A 212 -5.27 -21.30 12.80
N ILE A 213 -4.94 -20.13 13.39
CA ILE A 213 -3.70 -19.96 14.15
C ILE A 213 -3.69 -20.82 15.43
N ASN A 214 -4.83 -20.89 16.12
CA ASN A 214 -4.95 -21.58 17.41
C ASN A 214 -5.55 -23.00 17.27
N GLU A 215 -5.69 -23.49 16.04
CA GLU A 215 -6.22 -24.84 15.80
C GLU A 215 -5.11 -25.87 15.98
N ASP A 216 -5.44 -27.04 16.54
CA ASP A 216 -4.46 -28.13 16.76
C ASP A 216 -3.80 -28.61 15.45
N CYS A 217 -4.47 -28.38 14.31
CA CYS A 217 -3.95 -28.72 12.99
C CYS A 217 -2.93 -27.72 12.44
N ASN A 218 -2.64 -26.63 13.16
CA ASN A 218 -1.64 -25.64 12.75
C ASN A 218 -0.22 -26.10 13.09
N LEU A 219 0.47 -26.63 12.08
CA LEU A 219 1.90 -26.97 12.15
C LEU A 219 2.80 -25.79 11.75
N GLY A 220 2.21 -24.62 11.47
CA GLY A 220 2.91 -23.42 11.00
C GLY A 220 3.44 -22.53 12.12
N ALA A 221 3.80 -21.30 11.75
CA ALA A 221 4.26 -20.31 12.70
C ALA A 221 3.12 -19.78 13.59
N TYR A 222 3.44 -19.56 14.87
CA TYR A 222 2.57 -18.89 15.84
C TYR A 222 3.05 -17.44 16.00
N PRO A 223 2.46 -16.47 15.29
CA PRO A 223 2.87 -15.09 15.45
C PRO A 223 2.46 -14.59 16.84
N PRO A 224 3.33 -13.84 17.56
CA PRO A 224 3.02 -13.33 18.89
C PRO A 224 1.89 -12.29 18.89
N VAL A 225 1.65 -11.66 17.73
CA VAL A 225 0.52 -10.76 17.48
C VAL A 225 -0.05 -11.13 16.13
N PHE A 226 -1.35 -11.43 16.09
CA PHE A 226 -2.07 -11.65 14.85
C PHE A 226 -2.91 -10.43 14.48
N CYS A 227 -3.00 -10.19 13.18
CA CYS A 227 -3.74 -9.07 12.60
C CYS A 227 -4.99 -9.60 11.90
N ILE A 228 -6.15 -8.96 12.09
CA ILE A 228 -7.32 -9.19 11.24
C ILE A 228 -7.41 -8.01 10.29
N ARG A 229 -7.44 -8.28 8.98
CA ARG A 229 -7.57 -7.24 7.97
C ARG A 229 -8.95 -7.18 7.37
N GLU A 230 -9.44 -5.96 7.23
CA GLU A 230 -10.69 -5.63 6.56
C GLU A 230 -10.39 -4.81 5.31
N HIS A 231 -11.06 -5.14 4.22
CA HIS A 231 -10.96 -4.37 3.00
C HIS A 231 -11.71 -3.05 3.14
N GLN A 232 -11.06 -1.93 2.86
CA GLN A 232 -11.65 -0.59 2.88
C GLN A 232 -11.36 0.17 1.59
N ARG A 233 -12.27 1.07 1.25
CA ARG A 233 -12.12 2.03 0.14
C ARG A 233 -12.32 3.45 0.63
N ILE A 234 -11.45 4.34 0.20
CA ILE A 234 -11.50 5.77 0.51
C ILE A 234 -11.41 6.54 -0.81
N LEU A 235 -12.46 7.30 -1.13
CA LEU A 235 -12.52 8.16 -2.31
C LEU A 235 -12.23 9.61 -1.92
N THR A 236 -11.23 10.22 -2.56
CA THR A 236 -10.86 11.63 -2.37
C THR A 236 -10.96 12.42 -3.68
N LYS A 237 -11.16 13.74 -3.58
CA LYS A 237 -11.33 14.60 -4.78
C LYS A 237 -10.04 14.75 -5.58
N GLU A 238 -8.91 14.88 -4.90
CA GLU A 238 -7.63 15.20 -5.53
C GLU A 238 -6.87 13.95 -5.98
N VAL A 239 -6.40 13.96 -7.23
CA VAL A 239 -5.37 13.03 -7.70
C VAL A 239 -4.04 13.79 -7.75
N GLY A 240 -3.01 13.23 -7.14
CA GLY A 240 -1.72 13.89 -7.01
C GLY A 240 -0.59 13.19 -7.75
N ARG A 241 0.45 13.96 -8.09
CA ARG A 241 1.70 13.43 -8.65
C ARG A 241 2.73 13.21 -7.55
N PRO A 242 3.60 12.17 -7.69
CA PRO A 242 4.69 11.96 -6.76
C PRO A 242 5.59 13.19 -6.64
N LEU A 243 6.11 13.45 -5.44
CA LEU A 243 7.01 14.57 -5.16
C LEU A 243 8.18 14.68 -6.14
N SER A 244 8.71 13.55 -6.63
CA SER A 244 9.80 13.47 -7.60
C SER A 244 9.56 14.19 -8.94
N HIS A 245 8.32 14.60 -9.25
CA HIS A 245 7.98 15.34 -10.47
C HIS A 245 8.11 16.86 -10.35
N PHE A 246 8.68 17.36 -9.25
CA PHE A 246 8.97 18.79 -9.12
C PHE A 246 9.91 19.27 -10.24
N LYS A 247 9.75 20.51 -10.70
CA LYS A 247 10.49 21.10 -11.83
C LYS A 247 11.62 22.06 -11.42
N SER A 248 11.65 22.50 -10.17
CA SER A 248 12.70 23.40 -9.67
C SER A 248 12.91 23.25 -8.15
N PRO A 249 14.09 23.64 -7.62
CA PRO A 249 14.32 23.71 -6.17
C PRO A 249 13.26 24.54 -5.45
N LYS A 250 12.86 25.67 -6.04
CA LYS A 250 11.81 26.55 -5.50
C LYS A 250 10.47 25.82 -5.39
N GLN A 251 10.13 25.01 -6.39
CA GLN A 251 8.90 24.21 -6.36
C GLN A 251 8.96 23.11 -5.30
N LEU A 252 10.08 22.39 -5.19
CA LEU A 252 10.29 21.38 -4.14
C LEU A 252 10.05 21.97 -2.74
N MET A 253 10.70 23.09 -2.44
CA MET A 253 10.55 23.76 -1.15
C MET A 253 9.11 24.24 -0.90
N ARG A 254 8.42 24.72 -1.94
CA ARG A 254 7.00 25.11 -1.81
C ARG A 254 6.10 23.92 -1.50
N ILE A 255 6.28 22.79 -2.19
CA ILE A 255 5.48 21.58 -1.97
C ILE A 255 5.69 21.06 -0.54
N VAL A 256 6.95 20.96 -0.10
CA VAL A 256 7.30 20.51 1.26
C VAL A 256 6.73 21.47 2.31
N TYR A 257 6.80 22.79 2.08
CA TYR A 257 6.21 23.78 2.97
C TYR A 257 4.68 23.66 3.07
N GLU A 258 3.97 23.48 1.96
CA GLU A 258 2.51 23.29 1.98
C GLU A 258 2.11 21.99 2.71
N ALA A 259 2.91 20.93 2.57
CA ALA A 259 2.74 19.69 3.34
C ALA A 259 3.04 19.88 4.83
N PHE A 260 4.04 20.70 5.18
CA PHE A 260 4.30 21.08 6.56
C PHE A 260 3.12 21.85 7.17
N LEU A 261 2.50 22.78 6.44
CA LEU A 261 1.29 23.47 6.90
C LEU A 261 0.11 22.51 7.13
N ALA A 262 -0.02 21.46 6.31
CA ALA A 262 -1.01 20.40 6.55
C ALA A 262 -0.75 19.67 7.87
N HIS A 263 0.51 19.32 8.13
CA HIS A 263 0.95 18.67 9.35
C HIS A 263 0.74 19.56 10.58
N GLU A 264 1.12 20.83 10.50
CA GLU A 264 0.93 21.80 11.57
C GLU A 264 -0.56 21.94 11.92
N GLY A 265 -1.43 22.09 10.92
CA GLY A 265 -2.88 22.15 11.15
C GLY A 265 -3.43 20.86 11.77
N ALA A 266 -3.03 19.69 11.28
CA ALA A 266 -3.44 18.40 11.82
C ALA A 266 -3.03 18.24 13.30
N PHE A 267 -1.82 18.66 13.65
CA PHE A 267 -1.31 18.55 15.02
C PHE A 267 -1.89 19.62 15.94
N THR A 268 -1.91 20.89 15.52
CA THR A 268 -2.34 22.00 16.39
C THR A 268 -3.84 21.95 16.66
N ILE A 269 -4.66 21.70 15.62
CA ILE A 269 -6.13 21.71 15.69
C ILE A 269 -6.67 20.37 16.18
N CYS A 270 -6.21 19.25 15.58
CA CYS A 270 -6.80 17.93 15.83
C CYS A 270 -5.97 17.03 16.75
N LYS A 271 -4.76 17.45 17.18
CA LYS A 271 -3.81 16.62 17.95
C LYS A 271 -3.43 15.32 17.25
N ILE A 272 -3.41 15.35 15.92
CA ILE A 272 -3.05 14.22 15.07
C ILE A 272 -1.60 14.39 14.59
N LEU A 273 -0.77 13.38 14.84
CA LEU A 273 0.57 13.26 14.26
C LEU A 273 0.50 12.42 12.98
N HIS A 274 1.37 12.70 12.00
CA HIS A 274 1.37 11.96 10.74
C HIS A 274 2.13 10.64 10.84
N ARG A 275 3.33 10.66 11.43
CA ARG A 275 4.17 9.48 11.70
C ARG A 275 4.78 8.76 10.50
N ASP A 276 4.53 9.22 9.28
CA ASP A 276 5.08 8.63 8.04
C ASP A 276 5.24 9.71 6.97
N VAL A 277 5.86 10.83 7.35
CA VAL A 277 6.18 11.86 6.38
C VAL A 277 7.25 11.31 5.44
N SER A 278 6.89 11.08 4.18
CA SER A 278 7.74 10.44 3.19
C SER A 278 7.52 11.01 1.79
N SER A 279 8.46 10.72 0.87
CA SER A 279 8.32 11.04 -0.56
C SER A 279 6.99 10.53 -1.16
N ALA A 280 6.51 9.37 -0.69
CA ALA A 280 5.29 8.74 -1.20
C ALA A 280 4.01 9.37 -0.66
N ASN A 281 4.06 10.03 0.50
CA ASN A 281 2.91 10.62 1.18
C ASN A 281 2.77 12.13 0.93
N ILE A 282 3.75 12.76 0.26
CA ILE A 282 3.65 14.15 -0.18
C ILE A 282 3.30 14.16 -1.66
N LEU A 283 2.05 14.51 -1.97
CA LEU A 283 1.57 14.59 -3.33
C LEU A 283 1.46 16.03 -3.81
N THR A 284 1.85 16.25 -5.06
CA THR A 284 1.69 17.52 -5.75
C THR A 284 0.36 17.55 -6.47
N ILE A 285 -0.46 18.56 -6.20
CA ILE A 285 -1.73 18.81 -6.90
C ILE A 285 -1.57 20.02 -7.80
N TYR A 286 -1.99 19.88 -9.05
CA TYR A 286 -2.05 20.96 -10.03
C TYR A 286 -3.51 21.39 -10.19
N ASP A 287 -3.78 22.70 -10.25
CA ASP A 287 -5.14 23.26 -10.43
C ASP A 287 -5.81 22.75 -11.73
N ASP A 288 -5.01 22.50 -12.75
CA ASP A 288 -5.44 21.80 -13.96
C ASP A 288 -5.59 20.31 -13.64
N LYS A 289 -6.84 19.83 -13.58
CA LYS A 289 -7.22 18.41 -13.35
C LYS A 289 -6.59 17.42 -14.36
N ALA A 290 -5.91 17.93 -15.39
CA ALA A 290 -5.06 17.18 -16.30
C ALA A 290 -3.61 17.70 -16.20
N PRO A 291 -2.61 16.82 -16.09
CA PRO A 291 -1.22 17.23 -16.15
C PRO A 291 -0.90 17.92 -17.48
N LYS A 292 -0.51 19.18 -17.43
CA LYS A 292 0.10 19.88 -18.57
C LYS A 292 1.60 19.84 -18.38
N ASP A 293 2.31 19.17 -19.27
CA ASP A 293 3.78 19.17 -19.28
C ASP A 293 4.37 20.48 -19.84
N ASN A 294 3.53 21.41 -20.34
CA ASN A 294 3.97 22.69 -20.88
C ASN A 294 4.62 23.58 -19.82
N TYR A 295 5.84 24.00 -20.13
CA TYR A 295 6.78 24.71 -19.26
C TYR A 295 6.45 26.19 -18.99
N ASP A 296 5.27 26.71 -19.37
CA ASP A 296 5.05 28.16 -19.42
C ASP A 296 3.75 28.68 -18.77
N VAL A 297 3.00 27.85 -18.05
CA VAL A 297 1.90 28.33 -17.21
C VAL A 297 2.34 28.13 -15.77
N LYS A 298 2.48 29.20 -14.97
CA LYS A 298 2.70 29.11 -13.51
C LYS A 298 1.47 28.43 -12.90
N PRO A 299 1.47 27.11 -12.62
CA PRO A 299 0.33 26.53 -11.94
C PRO A 299 0.41 27.00 -10.49
N THR A 300 -0.71 27.29 -9.83
CA THR A 300 -0.67 27.31 -8.36
C THR A 300 -0.41 25.87 -7.94
N VAL A 301 0.81 25.60 -7.50
CA VAL A 301 1.19 24.27 -7.03
C VAL A 301 0.77 24.19 -5.57
N SER A 302 -0.18 23.29 -5.27
CA SER A 302 -0.53 22.96 -3.90
C SER A 302 -0.05 21.54 -3.57
N ALA A 303 0.17 21.27 -2.30
CA ALA A 303 0.51 19.94 -1.83
C ALA A 303 -0.66 19.33 -1.06
N ARG A 304 -0.73 18.01 -1.08
CA ARG A 304 -1.56 17.23 -0.17
C ARG A 304 -0.67 16.26 0.58
N LEU A 305 -0.76 16.31 1.90
CA LEU A 305 -0.13 15.34 2.76
C LEU A 305 -1.10 14.18 2.99
N LEU A 306 -0.80 13.03 2.39
CA LEU A 306 -1.58 11.81 2.54
C LEU A 306 -1.33 11.18 3.89
N LEU A 307 -2.34 11.17 4.76
CA LEU A 307 -2.25 10.47 6.03
C LEU A 307 -2.04 8.97 5.80
N ASP A 308 -0.94 8.42 6.31
CA ASP A 308 -0.71 6.98 6.38
C ASP A 308 -0.47 6.56 7.83
N LEU A 309 -1.51 6.01 8.46
CA LEU A 309 -1.58 5.84 9.92
C LEU A 309 -0.95 4.56 10.45
N LEU A 310 -0.30 3.78 9.60
CA LEU A 310 0.20 2.46 9.97
C LEU A 310 1.57 2.47 10.66
N SER A 311 2.24 3.62 10.71
CA SER A 311 3.46 3.82 11.52
C SER A 311 3.19 3.87 13.02
N PHE A 312 1.95 3.66 13.48
CA PHE A 312 1.63 3.50 14.91
C PHE A 312 2.34 2.30 15.55
N LEU A 313 2.64 1.26 14.77
CA LEU A 313 3.38 0.08 15.23
C LEU A 313 4.82 0.17 14.74
N ILE A 314 5.68 0.59 15.66
CA ILE A 314 7.13 0.73 15.61
C ILE A 314 7.93 -0.44 14.96
N ASN A 315 7.31 -1.56 14.59
CA ASN A 315 7.99 -2.70 13.97
C ASN A 315 7.52 -3.08 12.55
N ALA A 316 6.70 -2.26 11.89
CA ALA A 316 6.31 -2.49 10.49
C ALA A 316 6.86 -1.39 9.58
N LYS A 317 8.16 -1.45 9.28
CA LYS A 317 8.85 -0.83 8.12
C LYS A 317 8.09 0.34 7.47
N GLY A 318 8.05 1.50 8.14
CA GLY A 318 7.79 2.77 7.45
C GLY A 318 8.85 3.01 6.37
N THR A 319 8.78 4.13 5.65
CA THR A 319 9.90 4.53 4.77
C THR A 319 11.07 4.97 5.64
N TRP A 320 11.81 4.01 6.19
CA TRP A 320 12.89 4.15 7.17
C TRP A 320 13.92 5.23 6.81
N GLN A 321 14.12 5.47 5.52
CA GLN A 321 14.92 6.58 4.98
C GLN A 321 14.53 7.95 5.57
N PHE A 322 13.28 8.15 6.00
CA PHE A 322 12.77 9.42 6.50
C PHE A 322 12.42 9.41 8.00
N ILE A 323 12.59 8.29 8.71
CA ILE A 323 12.35 8.23 10.16
C ILE A 323 13.40 9.09 10.90
N SER A 324 13.01 9.69 12.02
CA SER A 324 13.91 10.49 12.86
C SER A 324 15.04 9.65 13.45
N THR A 325 16.21 10.27 13.61
CA THR A 325 17.39 9.66 14.26
C THR A 325 17.06 9.11 15.65
N ARG A 326 16.21 9.82 16.40
CA ARG A 326 15.76 9.42 17.74
C ARG A 326 14.97 8.11 17.73
N LEU A 327 13.99 7.97 16.83
CA LEU A 327 13.19 6.75 16.69
C LEU A 327 14.00 5.60 16.08
N LEU A 328 15.00 5.90 15.23
CA LEU A 328 15.92 4.88 14.73
C LEU A 328 16.86 4.35 15.82
N ALA A 329 17.28 5.22 16.76
CA ALA A 329 18.16 4.82 17.86
C ALA A 329 17.46 3.94 18.88
N ASP A 330 16.19 4.22 19.18
CA ASP A 330 15.34 3.36 20.00
C ASP A 330 13.91 3.42 19.49
N GLY A 331 13.52 2.37 18.78
CA GLY A 331 12.19 2.23 18.21
C GLY A 331 11.09 2.25 19.28
N SER A 332 11.35 1.84 20.52
CA SER A 332 10.31 1.79 21.56
C SER A 332 9.82 3.16 22.00
N GLN A 333 10.54 4.23 21.64
CA GLN A 333 10.18 5.57 22.02
C GLN A 333 8.85 6.02 21.38
N LYS A 334 8.07 6.79 22.14
CA LYS A 334 6.86 7.42 21.63
C LYS A 334 7.20 8.41 20.51
N HIS A 335 6.45 8.37 19.41
CA HIS A 335 6.51 9.35 18.33
C HIS A 335 6.02 10.73 18.78
N LEU A 336 6.78 11.77 18.45
CA LEU A 336 6.55 13.17 18.79
C LEU A 336 6.46 14.03 17.52
N SER A 337 6.01 15.28 17.65
CA SER A 337 5.94 16.22 16.51
C SER A 337 7.32 16.52 15.92
N GLN A 338 8.37 16.53 16.74
CA GLN A 338 9.74 16.76 16.30
C GLN A 338 10.24 15.68 15.34
N ASP A 339 9.75 14.44 15.45
CA ASP A 339 10.16 13.38 14.54
C ASP A 339 9.60 13.60 13.14
N ASP A 340 8.33 14.01 13.04
CA ASP A 340 7.71 14.39 11.76
C ASP A 340 8.44 15.61 11.14
N PHE A 341 8.92 16.54 11.97
CA PHE A 341 9.73 17.68 11.50
C PHE A 341 11.06 17.22 10.92
N GLU A 342 11.76 16.29 11.60
CA GLU A 342 12.99 15.72 11.09
C GLU A 342 12.75 14.99 9.75
N SER A 343 11.63 14.27 9.61
CA SER A 343 11.25 13.63 8.36
C SER A 343 11.11 14.60 7.18
N PHE A 344 10.56 15.79 7.37
CA PHE A 344 10.51 16.81 6.31
C PHE A 344 11.91 17.28 5.85
N ILE A 345 12.87 17.33 6.77
CA ILE A 345 14.28 17.64 6.45
C ILE A 345 14.87 16.51 5.61
N TRP A 346 14.67 15.26 6.01
CA TRP A 346 15.15 14.09 5.28
C TRP A 346 14.55 13.99 3.87
N VAL A 347 13.25 14.26 3.73
CA VAL A 347 12.59 14.31 2.42
C VAL A 347 13.21 15.36 1.52
N THR A 348 13.43 16.58 2.04
CA THR A 348 14.07 17.68 1.29
C THR A 348 15.48 17.29 0.84
N LEU A 349 16.30 16.78 1.77
CA LEU A 349 17.68 16.38 1.49
C LEU A 349 17.75 15.26 0.44
N TYR A 350 16.91 14.25 0.57
CA TYR A 350 16.86 13.12 -0.36
C TYR A 350 16.55 13.57 -1.80
N HIS A 351 15.55 14.44 -1.97
CA HIS A 351 15.19 14.95 -3.30
C HIS A 351 16.23 15.94 -3.83
N GLY A 352 16.83 16.74 -2.95
CA GLY A 352 17.94 17.62 -3.32
C GLY A 352 19.13 16.84 -3.88
N LEU A 353 19.57 15.79 -3.18
CA LEU A 353 20.69 14.94 -3.61
C LEU A 353 20.38 14.08 -4.84
N ARG A 354 19.11 13.74 -5.07
CA ARG A 354 18.74 12.81 -6.15
C ARG A 354 18.41 13.52 -7.47
N TYR A 355 17.86 14.72 -7.40
CA TYR A 355 17.23 15.37 -8.57
C TYR A 355 17.70 16.81 -8.82
N LEU A 356 18.36 17.48 -7.88
CA LEU A 356 18.88 18.83 -8.09
C LEU A 356 20.35 18.82 -8.52
N GLN A 357 20.77 19.88 -9.20
CA GLN A 357 22.18 20.09 -9.51
C GLN A 357 22.94 20.45 -8.23
N HIS A 358 24.06 19.76 -7.99
CA HIS A 358 24.97 20.02 -6.89
C HIS A 358 26.39 19.54 -7.24
N SER A 359 27.39 20.00 -6.49
CA SER A 359 28.81 19.70 -6.74
C SER A 359 29.21 18.24 -6.53
N LYS A 360 28.38 17.44 -5.85
CA LYS A 360 28.63 16.01 -5.61
C LYS A 360 28.09 15.18 -6.78
N VAL A 361 28.90 14.83 -7.78
CA VAL A 361 28.45 14.03 -8.93
C VAL A 361 29.22 12.70 -9.04
N GLY A 362 28.59 11.68 -9.65
CA GLY A 362 29.27 10.43 -10.00
C GLY A 362 29.37 9.40 -8.85
N PRO A 363 30.50 8.65 -8.73
CA PRO A 363 30.64 7.55 -7.77
C PRO A 363 30.39 7.94 -6.31
N VAL A 364 30.74 9.16 -5.92
CA VAL A 364 30.54 9.67 -4.54
C VAL A 364 29.07 9.77 -4.19
N LEU A 365 28.20 10.20 -5.12
CA LEU A 365 26.76 10.26 -4.87
C LEU A 365 26.15 8.85 -4.75
N ARG A 366 26.64 7.91 -5.58
CA ARG A 366 26.22 6.51 -5.56
C ARG A 366 26.55 5.80 -4.25
N SER A 367 27.62 6.20 -3.56
CA SER A 367 27.93 5.70 -2.22
C SER A 367 27.25 6.50 -1.12
N LEU A 368 27.10 7.82 -1.29
CA LEU A 368 26.55 8.72 -0.27
C LEU A 368 25.06 8.50 0.00
N ILE A 369 24.22 8.32 -1.04
CA ILE A 369 22.78 8.13 -0.84
C ILE A 369 22.50 6.85 -0.01
N PRO A 370 23.04 5.67 -0.38
CA PRO A 370 22.88 4.47 0.45
C PRO A 370 23.51 4.61 1.83
N TYR A 371 24.61 5.35 1.95
CA TYR A 371 25.27 5.59 3.24
C TYR A 371 24.39 6.39 4.22
N ILE A 372 23.69 7.43 3.74
CA ILE A 372 22.85 8.29 4.58
C ILE A 372 21.48 7.66 4.84
N PHE A 373 20.89 7.05 3.81
CA PHE A 373 19.49 6.66 3.82
C PHE A 373 19.27 5.15 3.96
N ASP A 374 20.25 4.30 3.65
CA ASP A 374 20.06 2.85 3.51
C ASP A 374 21.11 1.99 4.29
N ARG A 375 21.87 2.53 5.26
CA ARG A 375 23.02 1.84 5.88
C ARG A 375 22.74 1.33 7.31
N PHE A 376 21.99 0.26 7.47
CA PHE A 376 21.75 -0.32 8.81
C PHE A 376 22.93 -1.14 9.40
N GLY A 377 22.99 -1.24 10.73
CA GLY A 377 23.83 -2.18 11.48
C GLY A 377 23.03 -3.39 11.99
N TYR A 378 23.68 -4.55 12.15
CA TYR A 378 23.06 -5.78 12.64
C TYR A 378 23.36 -5.95 14.14
N LEU A 379 22.34 -6.09 15.00
CA LEU A 379 22.53 -6.22 16.45
C LEU A 379 22.68 -7.67 16.96
N GLY A 380 22.70 -8.66 16.07
CA GLY A 380 22.96 -10.06 16.47
C GLY A 380 21.77 -10.80 17.12
N ASP A 381 20.68 -10.11 17.50
CA ASP A 381 19.44 -10.70 18.05
C ASP A 381 18.31 -10.83 17.00
N GLY A 382 18.65 -10.74 15.71
CA GLY A 382 17.66 -10.67 14.62
C GLY A 382 17.01 -9.30 14.47
N LYS A 383 17.41 -8.30 15.27
CA LYS A 383 17.05 -6.90 15.06
C LYS A 383 18.15 -6.16 14.31
N PHE A 384 17.73 -5.23 13.47
CA PHE A 384 18.58 -4.28 12.78
C PHE A 384 18.54 -2.97 13.56
N SER A 385 19.69 -2.38 13.89
CA SER A 385 19.78 -0.99 14.34
C SER A 385 20.76 -0.26 13.45
N GLU A 386 20.32 0.81 12.81
CA GLU A 386 21.21 1.63 12.00
C GLU A 386 22.19 2.43 12.86
N VAL A 387 23.44 2.48 12.40
CA VAL A 387 24.50 3.30 12.98
C VAL A 387 24.09 4.75 12.76
N SER A 388 23.93 5.50 13.85
CA SER A 388 23.76 6.95 13.93
C SER A 388 24.12 7.67 12.62
N ARG A 389 23.12 8.33 11.99
CA ARG A 389 23.33 9.24 10.85
C ARG A 389 24.29 10.37 11.30
N SER A 390 25.58 10.26 10.99
CA SER A 390 26.53 11.33 11.22
C SER A 390 26.49 12.29 10.03
N LEU A 391 25.90 13.47 10.21
CA LEU A 391 26.17 14.61 9.34
C LEU A 391 27.62 15.04 9.60
N VAL A 392 28.50 14.82 8.62
CA VAL A 392 29.85 15.39 8.61
C VAL A 392 29.78 16.85 8.16
#